data_AF-A0AAE8MYH7-F1
#
_entry.id   AF-A0AAE8MYH7-F1
#
_cell.length_a   1.000
_cell.length_b   1.000
_cell.length_c   1.000
_cell.angle_alpha   90.00
_cell.angle_beta   90.00
_cell.angle_gamma   90.00
#
_symmetry.space_group_name_H-M   'P 1'
#
loop_
_entity.id
_entity.type
_entity.pdbx_description
1 polymer ?
#
loop_
_entity_poly.entity_id
_entity_poly.type
_entity_poly.pdbx_seq_one_letter_code
_entity_poly.pdbx_strand_id
1 'polypeptide(L)'
;MRSQHILAGVAGAGYAAASVDVARTPPMGFNNWARFMCDLNETLFKDTADAMATNGLLDAGYDRLALDDCWMNRERAANGSLMWNTTLFPSGLPNLSKYVHDRGFNFGIYQDAGTATCGGYPGSYGYEEIDAKDFTDWRIDYLKLDGCNVNTEEGLDSQGTYKRIYSQWHDILSAQEHPLIFSESAPAYFCDADDLTDWYRVMDWVPGYGELARHLWDIAVYGGNNTWSSILGNYGAQVKLARYQKPGYFNDPDYIIPDWPDLTIDEKKSQFALWCAFGAPLIISAYIPDLTEEELAYLTNKNLIEVDQDAKAEQATLVSQDGTWDILTKSLANGDRIVAALNRGAETAHQTISMMRLGLNPASKDSYKVRELWTGETTSASTEVDTGDIVSHGTAIFRISSKHSAAVIPTGMIFNTKSNLCLDGTSGGNTVECDASDGQVWQAREDGTLRTLADTDSCLTETEGHELETTACEEGNTSQQWKYVLHGTVINVNSERCLTGGMAGPVRVEACGGRDNEQVFALPAGVAVN
;
A
#
# COMPACT_ATOMS: atom_id res chain seq x y z
N MET A 1 -60.82 -9.27 33.18
CA MET A 1 -59.59 -9.94 33.65
C MET A 1 -59.34 -11.18 32.82
N ARG A 2 -58.53 -11.06 31.77
CA ARG A 2 -57.91 -12.19 31.07
C ARG A 2 -56.53 -11.74 30.62
N SER A 3 -55.53 -12.49 31.05
CA SER A 3 -54.10 -12.26 30.85
C SER A 3 -53.73 -12.25 29.37
N GLN A 4 -52.86 -11.31 28.99
CA GLN A 4 -52.03 -11.41 27.79
C GLN A 4 -50.57 -11.45 28.23
N HIS A 5 -49.88 -12.48 27.77
CA HIS A 5 -48.44 -12.68 27.93
C HIS A 5 -47.69 -11.68 27.06
N ILE A 6 -46.74 -10.95 27.63
CA ILE A 6 -45.74 -10.17 26.90
C ILE A 6 -44.44 -10.97 26.98
N LEU A 7 -44.02 -11.57 25.87
CA LEU A 7 -42.64 -12.03 25.68
C LEU A 7 -41.78 -10.79 25.42
N ALA A 8 -40.83 -10.52 26.32
CA ALA A 8 -39.73 -9.59 26.06
C ALA A 8 -38.60 -10.38 25.40
N GLY A 9 -38.37 -10.14 24.10
CA GLY A 9 -37.17 -10.59 23.41
C GLY A 9 -35.97 -9.73 23.85
N VAL A 10 -34.93 -10.38 24.35
CA VAL A 10 -33.65 -9.74 24.65
C VAL A 10 -32.94 -9.51 23.32
N ALA A 11 -32.88 -8.26 22.87
CA ALA A 11 -31.99 -7.87 21.79
C ALA A 11 -30.56 -7.88 22.35
N GLY A 12 -29.73 -8.80 21.82
CA GLY A 12 -28.30 -8.82 22.08
C GLY A 12 -27.67 -7.55 21.50
N ALA A 13 -27.10 -6.72 22.36
CA ALA A 13 -26.18 -5.68 21.93
C ALA A 13 -24.88 -6.37 21.50
N GLY A 14 -24.63 -6.42 20.20
CA GLY A 14 -23.31 -6.75 19.68
C GLY A 14 -22.32 -5.71 20.20
N TYR A 15 -21.28 -6.16 20.90
CA TYR A 15 -20.10 -5.34 21.14
C TYR A 15 -19.39 -5.18 19.79
N ALA A 16 -19.62 -4.05 19.12
CA ALA A 16 -18.62 -3.53 18.22
C ALA A 16 -17.47 -3.05 19.11
N ALA A 17 -16.37 -3.82 19.17
CA ALA A 17 -15.13 -3.32 19.73
C ALA A 17 -14.78 -2.05 18.94
N ALA A 18 -14.68 -0.91 19.63
CA ALA A 18 -14.14 0.28 19.03
C ALA A 18 -12.68 -0.02 18.69
N SER A 19 -12.33 0.00 17.41
CA SER A 19 -10.93 -0.09 16.99
C SER A 19 -10.15 1.00 17.72
N VAL A 20 -9.18 0.61 18.56
CA VAL A 20 -8.19 1.56 19.05
C VAL A 20 -7.47 2.07 17.80
N ASP A 21 -7.47 3.37 17.61
CA ASP A 21 -6.92 4.00 16.41
C ASP A 21 -5.40 4.12 16.58
N VAL A 22 -4.67 3.01 16.35
CA VAL A 22 -3.23 2.87 16.67
C VAL A 22 -2.35 3.57 15.62
N ALA A 23 -2.80 3.69 14.36
CA ALA A 23 -2.10 4.42 13.31
C ALA A 23 -3.07 5.06 12.29
N ARG A 24 -3.23 6.39 12.36
CA ARG A 24 -4.07 7.14 11.39
C ARG A 24 -3.40 7.42 10.05
N THR A 25 -2.09 7.44 10.04
CA THR A 25 -1.24 7.67 8.85
C THR A 25 -0.16 6.60 8.80
N PRO A 26 0.45 6.34 7.62
CA PRO A 26 1.48 5.32 7.49
C PRO A 26 2.64 5.57 8.44
N PRO A 27 3.20 4.54 9.09
CA PRO A 27 4.34 4.72 9.99
C PRO A 27 5.58 5.20 9.22
N MET A 28 6.37 6.06 9.85
CA MET A 28 7.65 6.54 9.33
C MET A 28 8.75 6.17 10.32
N GLY A 29 9.93 5.76 9.85
CA GLY A 29 11.01 5.40 10.75
C GLY A 29 12.19 4.71 10.10
N PHE A 30 12.82 3.82 10.86
CA PHE A 30 13.99 3.05 10.48
C PHE A 30 13.79 1.55 10.74
N ASN A 31 14.38 0.71 9.89
CA ASN A 31 14.57 -0.72 10.12
C ASN A 31 15.94 -1.17 9.55
N ASN A 32 16.62 -2.11 10.22
CA ASN A 32 17.98 -2.51 9.85
C ASN A 32 18.07 -3.52 8.68
N TRP A 33 16.98 -4.17 8.27
CA TRP A 33 17.04 -5.39 7.47
C TRP A 33 17.69 -5.23 6.09
N ALA A 34 17.17 -4.32 5.25
CA ALA A 34 17.69 -4.19 3.88
C ALA A 34 19.15 -3.70 3.85
N ARG A 35 19.59 -2.96 4.86
CA ARG A 35 20.97 -2.47 4.93
C ARG A 35 21.97 -3.42 5.60
N PHE A 36 21.55 -4.08 6.68
CA PHE A 36 22.46 -4.77 7.60
C PHE A 36 22.15 -6.26 7.75
N MET A 37 20.95 -6.72 7.40
CA MET A 37 20.45 -8.05 7.80
C MET A 37 20.76 -8.30 9.28
N CYS A 38 21.57 -9.34 9.58
CA CYS A 38 21.98 -9.76 10.91
C CYS A 38 23.24 -9.06 11.45
N ASP A 39 23.86 -8.14 10.70
CA ASP A 39 25.00 -7.33 11.17
C ASP A 39 24.51 -6.13 11.99
N LEU A 40 23.88 -6.44 13.12
CA LEU A 40 23.19 -5.48 13.99
C LEU A 40 23.70 -5.59 15.42
N ASN A 41 23.66 -4.49 16.16
CA ASN A 41 23.95 -4.46 17.59
C ASN A 41 23.33 -3.23 18.26
N GLU A 42 23.39 -3.15 19.59
CA GLU A 42 22.85 -2.04 20.36
C GLU A 42 23.43 -0.67 19.95
N THR A 43 24.72 -0.61 19.61
CA THR A 43 25.36 0.65 19.19
C THR A 43 24.77 1.15 17.88
N LEU A 44 24.52 0.28 16.90
CA LEU A 44 23.86 0.66 15.64
C LEU A 44 22.54 1.39 15.89
N PHE A 45 21.68 0.85 16.76
CA PHE A 45 20.38 1.48 17.06
C PHE A 45 20.52 2.80 17.81
N LYS A 46 21.49 2.90 18.74
CA LYS A 46 21.76 4.14 19.47
C LYS A 46 22.27 5.24 18.54
N ASP A 47 23.26 4.92 17.71
CA ASP A 47 23.86 5.85 16.75
C ASP A 47 22.83 6.28 15.70
N THR A 48 22.00 5.35 15.20
CA THR A 48 20.89 5.67 14.30
C THR A 48 19.88 6.62 14.96
N ALA A 49 19.46 6.38 16.20
CA ALA A 49 18.53 7.26 16.91
C ALA A 49 19.13 8.67 17.13
N ASP A 50 20.40 8.76 17.53
CA ASP A 50 21.10 10.05 17.69
C ASP A 50 21.25 10.80 16.36
N ALA A 51 21.58 10.08 15.28
CA ALA A 51 21.71 10.66 13.95
C ALA A 51 20.36 11.18 13.42
N MET A 52 19.30 10.37 13.50
CA MET A 52 17.94 10.76 13.09
C MET A 52 17.42 11.98 13.86
N ALA A 53 17.73 12.09 15.14
CA ALA A 53 17.37 13.25 15.95
C ALA A 53 18.19 14.50 15.56
N THR A 54 19.44 14.32 15.15
CA THR A 54 20.35 15.44 14.82
C THR A 54 20.17 15.95 13.39
N ASN A 55 19.88 15.06 12.43
CA ASN A 55 19.81 15.37 11.01
C ASN A 55 18.40 15.77 10.52
N GLY A 56 17.44 15.89 11.45
CA GLY A 56 16.09 16.38 11.17
C GLY A 56 15.09 15.32 10.71
N LEU A 57 15.47 14.03 10.63
CA LEU A 57 14.52 12.96 10.31
C LEU A 57 13.43 12.84 11.38
N LEU A 58 13.78 12.89 12.67
CA LEU A 58 12.75 12.87 13.73
C LEU A 58 11.77 14.04 13.61
N ASP A 59 12.27 15.25 13.38
CA ASP A 59 11.45 16.46 13.19
C ASP A 59 10.57 16.38 11.93
N ALA A 60 11.01 15.64 10.90
CA ALA A 60 10.24 15.37 9.70
C ALA A 60 9.17 14.29 9.88
N GLY A 61 9.14 13.58 11.01
CA GLY A 61 8.13 12.59 11.37
C GLY A 61 8.63 11.15 11.45
N TYR A 62 9.90 10.87 11.15
CA TYR A 62 10.49 9.54 11.27
C TYR A 62 10.73 9.19 12.75
N ASP A 63 9.70 8.68 13.42
CA ASP A 63 9.66 8.52 14.88
C ASP A 63 9.79 7.06 15.34
N ARG A 64 10.06 6.09 14.45
CA ARG A 64 10.21 4.67 14.80
C ARG A 64 11.62 4.16 14.56
N LEU A 65 12.12 3.33 15.48
CA LEU A 65 13.25 2.43 15.25
C LEU A 65 12.80 0.99 15.45
N ALA A 66 12.66 0.23 14.36
CA ALA A 66 12.25 -1.16 14.36
C ALA A 66 13.47 -2.09 14.23
N LEU A 67 13.59 -3.01 15.17
CA LEU A 67 14.57 -4.09 15.16
C LEU A 67 14.04 -5.27 14.35
N ASP A 68 14.78 -5.69 13.33
CA ASP A 68 14.43 -6.85 12.49
C ASP A 68 15.04 -8.16 13.04
N ASP A 69 14.97 -9.26 12.27
CA ASP A 69 15.43 -10.59 12.69
C ASP A 69 16.90 -10.62 13.16
N CYS A 70 17.34 -11.73 13.75
CA CYS A 70 18.68 -11.98 14.31
C CYS A 70 19.01 -11.32 15.66
N TRP A 71 18.05 -10.68 16.34
CA TRP A 71 18.30 -10.01 17.62
C TRP A 71 18.42 -10.92 18.85
N MET A 72 17.84 -12.12 18.79
CA MET A 72 17.62 -13.00 19.93
C MET A 72 18.64 -14.14 20.04
N ASN A 73 18.67 -14.82 21.18
CA ASN A 73 19.37 -16.09 21.33
C ASN A 73 18.67 -17.19 20.52
N ARG A 74 19.40 -18.26 20.18
CA ARG A 74 18.83 -19.43 19.49
C ARG A 74 17.97 -20.32 20.39
N GLU A 75 17.93 -20.05 21.69
CA GLU A 75 17.16 -20.80 22.67
C GLU A 75 16.30 -19.84 23.49
N ARG A 76 15.06 -20.28 23.77
CA ARG A 76 14.17 -19.64 24.73
C ARG A 76 14.63 -19.92 26.15
N ALA A 77 14.21 -19.08 27.10
CA ALA A 77 14.39 -19.36 28.51
C ALA A 77 13.59 -20.61 28.93
N ALA A 78 13.91 -21.19 30.09
CA ALA A 78 13.25 -22.40 30.59
C ALA A 78 11.73 -22.23 30.83
N ASN A 79 11.24 -21.00 30.98
CA ASN A 79 9.82 -20.66 31.10
C ASN A 79 9.13 -20.40 29.75
N GLY A 80 9.85 -20.51 28.62
CA GLY A 80 9.35 -20.23 27.29
C GLY A 80 9.57 -18.80 26.79
N SER A 81 10.00 -17.86 27.64
CA SER A 81 10.24 -16.46 27.22
C SER A 81 11.35 -16.33 26.18
N LEU A 82 11.23 -15.32 25.32
CA LEU A 82 12.29 -14.91 24.41
C LEU A 82 13.48 -14.35 25.20
N MET A 83 14.69 -14.55 24.68
CA MET A 83 15.92 -14.03 25.28
C MET A 83 16.70 -13.24 24.24
N TRP A 84 17.00 -11.97 24.51
CA TRP A 84 17.88 -11.19 23.64
C TRP A 84 19.32 -11.72 23.69
N ASN A 85 20.06 -11.51 22.60
CA ASN A 85 21.47 -11.82 22.57
C ASN A 85 22.27 -10.77 23.37
N THR A 86 22.85 -11.16 24.50
CA THR A 86 23.61 -10.25 25.38
C THR A 86 24.95 -9.78 24.81
N THR A 87 25.45 -10.42 23.75
CA THR A 87 26.62 -9.90 23.01
C THR A 87 26.21 -8.75 22.10
N LEU A 88 25.05 -8.86 21.43
CA LEU A 88 24.53 -7.80 20.54
C LEU A 88 23.91 -6.66 21.35
N PHE A 89 23.21 -7.00 22.43
CA PHE A 89 22.47 -6.09 23.31
C PHE A 89 22.93 -6.23 24.77
N PRO A 90 24.14 -5.76 25.11
CA PRO A 90 24.73 -5.93 26.44
C PRO A 90 23.97 -5.21 27.54
N SER A 91 23.24 -4.13 27.25
CA SER A 91 22.37 -3.48 28.23
C SER A 91 20.96 -4.07 28.27
N GLY A 92 20.58 -4.88 27.28
CA GLY A 92 19.28 -5.53 27.13
C GLY A 92 18.22 -4.64 26.49
N LEU A 93 17.21 -5.28 25.88
CA LEU A 93 16.15 -4.58 25.14
C LEU A 93 15.37 -3.54 25.96
N PRO A 94 15.04 -3.75 27.25
CA PRO A 94 14.39 -2.70 28.05
C PRO A 94 15.20 -1.40 28.15
N ASN A 95 16.53 -1.50 28.23
CA ASN A 95 17.40 -0.33 28.31
C ASN A 95 17.56 0.35 26.95
N LEU A 96 17.61 -0.42 25.86
CA LEU A 96 17.59 0.13 24.50
C LEU A 96 16.26 0.82 24.19
N SER A 97 15.13 0.18 24.49
CA SER A 97 13.79 0.77 24.37
C SER A 97 13.71 2.09 25.14
N LYS A 98 14.14 2.09 26.41
CA LYS A 98 14.23 3.34 27.19
C LYS A 98 15.09 4.41 26.52
N TYR A 99 16.24 4.05 25.95
CA TYR A 99 17.14 5.00 25.27
C TYR A 99 16.48 5.66 24.06
N VAL A 100 15.72 4.87 23.30
CA VAL A 100 14.94 5.28 22.12
C VAL A 100 13.78 6.19 22.54
N HIS A 101 13.00 5.81 23.56
CA HIS A 101 11.91 6.64 24.10
C HIS A 101 12.39 7.97 24.70
N ASP A 102 13.52 7.97 25.42
CA ASP A 102 14.09 9.20 26.01
C ASP A 102 14.49 10.23 24.93
N ARG A 103 14.57 9.83 23.65
CA ARG A 103 14.82 10.68 22.48
C ARG A 103 13.58 11.02 21.67
N GLY A 104 12.41 10.55 22.08
CA GLY A 104 11.13 10.83 21.41
C GLY A 104 10.79 9.86 20.28
N PHE A 105 11.47 8.72 20.19
CA PHE A 105 11.13 7.66 19.22
C PHE A 105 10.33 6.55 19.89
N ASN A 106 9.57 5.81 19.08
CA ASN A 106 8.93 4.55 19.38
C ASN A 106 9.88 3.38 19.00
N PHE A 107 9.84 2.29 19.76
CA PHE A 107 10.71 1.13 19.54
C PHE A 107 9.91 -0.07 19.04
N GLY A 108 10.33 -0.63 17.90
CA GLY A 108 9.70 -1.78 17.26
C GLY A 108 10.54 -3.05 17.34
N ILE A 109 9.88 -4.20 17.22
CA ILE A 109 10.51 -5.52 17.22
C ILE A 109 9.98 -6.39 16.09
N TYR A 110 10.76 -7.41 15.74
CA TYR A 110 10.42 -8.47 14.80
C TYR A 110 10.18 -9.79 15.52
N GLN A 111 9.18 -10.53 15.04
CA GLN A 111 8.96 -11.96 15.28
C GLN A 111 8.37 -12.66 14.06
N ASP A 112 8.12 -13.96 14.19
CA ASP A 112 7.58 -14.81 13.15
C ASP A 112 6.38 -15.63 13.66
N ALA A 113 5.34 -15.74 12.82
CA ALA A 113 4.14 -16.52 13.08
C ALA A 113 4.38 -18.05 13.15
N GLY A 114 5.49 -18.53 12.58
CA GLY A 114 5.85 -19.94 12.52
C GLY A 114 6.66 -20.44 13.73
N THR A 115 7.18 -21.66 13.61
CA THR A 115 7.96 -22.30 14.69
C THR A 115 9.40 -21.77 14.81
N ALA A 116 9.88 -21.11 13.76
CA ALA A 116 11.20 -20.49 13.69
C ALA A 116 11.12 -19.24 12.81
N THR A 117 11.91 -18.21 13.10
CA THR A 117 12.04 -17.05 12.23
C THR A 117 12.70 -17.41 10.90
N CYS A 118 12.65 -16.50 9.92
CA CYS A 118 13.35 -16.69 8.65
C CYS A 118 14.87 -16.95 8.83
N GLY A 119 15.51 -16.33 9.81
CA GLY A 119 16.90 -16.57 10.22
C GLY A 119 17.13 -17.82 11.09
N GLY A 120 16.08 -18.59 11.37
CA GLY A 120 16.15 -19.82 12.16
C GLY A 120 16.31 -19.60 13.67
N TYR A 121 15.82 -18.48 14.19
CA TYR A 121 15.67 -18.23 15.63
C TYR A 121 14.32 -18.76 16.12
N PRO A 122 14.07 -18.85 17.45
CA PRO A 122 12.77 -19.29 17.94
C PRO A 122 11.64 -18.40 17.39
N GLY A 123 10.65 -19.00 16.71
CA GLY A 123 9.43 -18.31 16.27
C GLY A 123 8.35 -18.37 17.35
N SER A 124 7.24 -17.67 17.13
CA SER A 124 6.23 -17.46 18.17
C SER A 124 5.04 -18.42 18.15
N TYR A 125 4.98 -19.36 17.20
CA TYR A 125 3.89 -20.34 17.15
C TYR A 125 3.77 -21.13 18.48
N GLY A 126 2.63 -20.98 19.17
CA GLY A 126 2.36 -21.59 20.48
C GLY A 126 2.95 -20.85 21.69
N TYR A 127 3.58 -19.69 21.48
CA TYR A 127 4.16 -18.82 22.50
C TYR A 127 3.60 -17.38 22.43
N GLU A 128 2.53 -17.15 21.68
CA GLU A 128 2.05 -15.81 21.30
C GLU A 128 1.77 -14.92 22.53
N GLU A 129 1.09 -15.44 23.55
CA GLU A 129 0.82 -14.68 24.78
C GLU A 129 2.07 -14.40 25.62
N ILE A 130 3.04 -15.32 25.62
CA ILE A 130 4.30 -15.16 26.36
C ILE A 130 5.14 -14.09 25.67
N ASP A 131 5.25 -14.16 24.35
CA ASP A 131 6.04 -13.22 23.55
C ASP A 131 5.40 -11.81 23.60
N ALA A 132 4.07 -11.71 23.48
CA ALA A 132 3.36 -10.45 23.64
C ALA A 132 3.57 -9.82 25.04
N LYS A 133 3.65 -10.66 26.08
CA LYS A 133 4.00 -10.20 27.43
C LYS A 133 5.44 -9.71 27.50
N ASP A 134 6.40 -10.43 26.91
CA ASP A 134 7.80 -10.01 26.86
C ASP A 134 7.90 -8.63 26.15
N PHE A 135 7.16 -8.40 25.06
CA PHE A 135 7.12 -7.11 24.37
C PHE A 135 6.56 -5.98 25.24
N THR A 136 5.52 -6.26 26.02
CA THR A 136 4.96 -5.30 26.98
C THR A 136 6.00 -4.94 28.05
N ASP A 137 6.68 -5.95 28.62
CA ASP A 137 7.69 -5.75 29.65
C ASP A 137 8.92 -4.97 29.12
N TRP A 138 9.21 -5.07 27.82
CA TRP A 138 10.29 -4.35 27.15
C TRP A 138 9.86 -3.02 26.54
N ARG A 139 8.58 -2.64 26.66
CA ARG A 139 7.99 -1.42 26.09
C ARG A 139 8.21 -1.34 24.58
N ILE A 140 7.67 -2.31 23.85
CA ILE A 140 7.62 -2.28 22.40
C ILE A 140 6.33 -1.60 21.94
N ASP A 141 6.41 -0.79 20.89
CA ASP A 141 5.31 -0.01 20.33
C ASP A 141 4.87 -0.51 18.93
N TYR A 142 5.67 -1.38 18.31
CA TYR A 142 5.48 -1.86 16.94
C TYR A 142 5.96 -3.31 16.81
N LEU A 143 5.15 -4.18 16.20
CA LEU A 143 5.49 -5.56 15.89
C LEU A 143 5.46 -5.77 14.38
N LYS A 144 6.59 -6.14 13.78
CA LYS A 144 6.63 -6.82 12.49
C LYS A 144 6.52 -8.33 12.74
N LEU A 145 5.50 -8.96 12.17
CA LEU A 145 5.31 -10.41 12.26
C LEU A 145 5.44 -11.05 10.89
N ASP A 146 6.43 -11.91 10.78
CA ASP A 146 6.74 -12.66 9.57
C ASP A 146 5.97 -13.98 9.49
N GLY A 147 6.23 -14.79 8.46
CA GLY A 147 5.52 -16.05 8.20
C GLY A 147 6.41 -17.24 7.87
N CYS A 148 7.72 -17.18 8.08
CA CYS A 148 8.59 -18.31 7.77
C CYS A 148 8.25 -19.50 8.68
N ASN A 149 8.39 -20.73 8.17
CA ASN A 149 8.20 -21.95 8.97
C ASN A 149 6.81 -22.07 9.63
N VAL A 150 5.77 -21.48 9.05
CA VAL A 150 4.36 -21.76 9.39
C VAL A 150 3.98 -23.12 8.81
N ASN A 151 3.62 -24.07 9.68
CA ASN A 151 3.15 -25.39 9.26
C ASN A 151 1.63 -25.38 9.17
N THR A 152 1.07 -25.91 8.06
CA THR A 152 -0.37 -26.04 7.89
C THR A 152 -0.99 -26.86 9.01
N GLU A 153 -1.98 -26.28 9.68
CA GLU A 153 -2.69 -26.94 10.79
C GLU A 153 -3.69 -27.98 10.30
N GLU A 154 -3.95 -29.00 11.14
CA GLU A 154 -4.92 -30.05 10.81
C GLU A 154 -6.32 -29.44 10.62
N GLY A 155 -6.92 -29.68 9.46
CA GLY A 155 -8.27 -29.19 9.12
C GLY A 155 -8.30 -27.80 8.48
N LEU A 156 -7.15 -27.15 8.29
CA LEU A 156 -7.02 -25.89 7.56
C LEU A 156 -6.15 -26.07 6.30
N ASP A 157 -6.31 -25.17 5.33
CA ASP A 157 -5.32 -24.97 4.27
C ASP A 157 -4.22 -23.98 4.73
N SER A 158 -3.20 -23.76 3.89
CA SER A 158 -2.09 -22.87 4.23
C SER A 158 -2.59 -21.46 4.56
N GLN A 159 -3.40 -20.88 3.67
CA GLN A 159 -3.97 -19.55 3.86
C GLN A 159 -4.85 -19.44 5.12
N GLY A 160 -5.66 -20.46 5.41
CA GLY A 160 -6.48 -20.54 6.60
C GLY A 160 -5.67 -20.63 7.90
N THR A 161 -4.51 -21.31 7.85
CA THR A 161 -3.56 -21.37 8.97
C THR A 161 -2.98 -19.99 9.28
N TYR A 162 -2.52 -19.27 8.24
CA TYR A 162 -2.05 -17.88 8.40
C TYR A 162 -3.15 -16.99 8.97
N LYS A 163 -4.37 -17.06 8.42
CA LYS A 163 -5.51 -16.28 8.91
C LYS A 163 -5.74 -16.49 10.40
N ARG A 164 -5.71 -17.74 10.87
CA ARG A 164 -5.92 -18.07 12.30
C ARG A 164 -4.82 -17.49 13.18
N ILE A 165 -3.55 -17.63 12.79
CA ILE A 165 -2.42 -17.15 13.58
C ILE A 165 -2.42 -15.61 13.65
N TYR A 166 -2.58 -14.94 12.51
CA TYR A 166 -2.60 -13.48 12.45
C TYR A 166 -3.82 -12.89 13.16
N SER A 167 -4.99 -13.54 13.09
CA SER A 167 -6.15 -13.13 13.90
C SER A 167 -5.92 -13.30 15.40
N GLN A 168 -5.22 -14.36 15.81
CA GLN A 168 -4.88 -14.58 17.23
C GLN A 168 -3.93 -13.49 17.72
N TRP A 169 -2.92 -13.12 16.93
CA TRP A 169 -2.03 -12.01 17.25
C TRP A 169 -2.81 -10.69 17.37
N HIS A 170 -3.70 -10.39 16.42
CA HIS A 170 -4.58 -9.23 16.51
C HIS A 170 -5.38 -9.20 17.83
N ASP A 171 -6.01 -10.31 18.20
CA ASP A 171 -6.80 -10.42 19.44
C ASP A 171 -5.92 -10.18 20.69
N ILE A 172 -4.70 -10.75 20.71
CA ILE A 172 -3.75 -10.58 21.81
C ILE A 172 -3.29 -9.13 21.93
N LEU A 173 -2.86 -8.51 20.84
CA LEU A 173 -2.37 -7.13 20.82
C LEU A 173 -3.48 -6.12 21.14
N SER A 174 -4.68 -6.33 20.60
CA SER A 174 -5.85 -5.47 20.87
C SER A 174 -6.32 -5.51 22.33
N ALA A 175 -6.02 -6.58 23.05
CA ALA A 175 -6.35 -6.72 24.47
C ALA A 175 -5.33 -6.05 25.41
N GLN A 176 -4.18 -5.59 24.91
CA GLN A 176 -3.16 -4.92 25.72
C GLN A 176 -3.58 -3.49 26.09
N GLU A 177 -3.05 -2.99 27.22
CA GLU A 177 -3.30 -1.60 27.66
C GLU A 177 -2.80 -0.56 26.66
N HIS A 178 -1.71 -0.88 25.96
CA HIS A 178 -1.12 -0.10 24.89
C HIS A 178 -0.96 -1.01 23.66
N PRO A 179 -1.95 -1.08 22.77
CA PRO A 179 -1.85 -1.87 21.55
C PRO A 179 -0.68 -1.41 20.68
N LEU A 180 0.03 -2.37 20.10
CA LEU A 180 1.16 -2.13 19.19
C LEU A 180 0.63 -1.91 17.78
N ILE A 181 1.37 -1.16 16.96
CA ILE A 181 1.19 -1.21 15.51
C ILE A 181 1.58 -2.60 15.04
N PHE A 182 0.69 -3.27 14.31
CA PHE A 182 0.88 -4.61 13.81
C PHE A 182 1.15 -4.60 12.30
N SER A 183 2.39 -4.93 11.94
CA SER A 183 2.90 -5.02 10.59
C SER A 183 2.93 -6.47 10.13
N GLU A 184 2.06 -6.81 9.21
CA GLU A 184 1.81 -8.19 8.79
C GLU A 184 2.61 -8.56 7.53
N SER A 185 3.35 -9.68 7.54
CA SER A 185 3.99 -10.18 6.30
C SER A 185 3.19 -11.28 5.59
N ALA A 186 2.02 -11.67 6.10
CA ALA A 186 1.26 -12.82 5.58
C ALA A 186 1.08 -12.83 4.04
N PRO A 187 0.70 -11.73 3.36
CA PRO A 187 0.47 -11.80 1.92
C PRO A 187 1.73 -12.10 1.11
N ALA A 188 2.93 -11.73 1.56
CA ALA A 188 4.18 -11.99 0.87
C ALA A 188 4.42 -13.50 0.62
N TYR A 189 3.87 -14.36 1.47
CA TYR A 189 4.00 -15.83 1.36
C TYR A 189 3.10 -16.48 0.32
N PHE A 190 2.21 -15.71 -0.32
CA PHE A 190 1.26 -16.22 -1.32
C PHE A 190 1.39 -15.53 -2.68
N CYS A 191 2.27 -14.53 -2.82
CA CYS A 191 2.26 -13.62 -3.96
C CYS A 191 2.84 -14.17 -5.28
N ASP A 192 3.56 -15.31 -5.23
CA ASP A 192 4.29 -15.88 -6.37
C ASP A 192 3.60 -17.06 -7.06
N ALA A 193 2.36 -17.37 -6.69
CA ALA A 193 1.64 -18.47 -7.30
C ALA A 193 1.18 -18.14 -8.72
N ASP A 194 1.14 -19.16 -9.59
CA ASP A 194 0.48 -19.05 -10.90
C ASP A 194 -1.00 -18.71 -10.71
N ASP A 195 -1.67 -19.40 -9.78
CA ASP A 195 -3.01 -19.12 -9.30
C ASP A 195 -2.95 -18.27 -8.02
N LEU A 196 -3.36 -16.99 -8.10
CA LEU A 196 -3.32 -16.07 -6.97
C LEU A 196 -4.58 -16.14 -6.09
N THR A 197 -5.46 -17.12 -6.26
CA THR A 197 -6.69 -17.27 -5.45
C THR A 197 -6.40 -17.18 -3.95
N ASP A 198 -5.36 -17.87 -3.46
CA ASP A 198 -4.99 -17.81 -2.05
C ASP A 198 -4.41 -16.45 -1.63
N TRP A 199 -3.62 -15.80 -2.49
CA TRP A 199 -3.14 -14.45 -2.22
C TRP A 199 -4.30 -13.45 -2.12
N TYR A 200 -5.28 -13.53 -3.02
CA TYR A 200 -6.48 -12.71 -2.92
C TYR A 200 -7.23 -13.01 -1.63
N ARG A 201 -7.46 -14.28 -1.29
CA ARG A 201 -8.08 -14.67 -0.02
C ARG A 201 -7.32 -14.12 1.20
N VAL A 202 -5.99 -14.01 1.17
CA VAL A 202 -5.19 -13.36 2.23
C VAL A 202 -5.53 -11.88 2.33
N MET A 203 -5.49 -11.18 1.20
CA MET A 203 -5.78 -9.75 1.12
C MET A 203 -7.17 -9.35 1.60
N ASP A 204 -8.12 -10.28 1.62
CA ASP A 204 -9.46 -10.06 2.16
C ASP A 204 -9.48 -9.77 3.66
N TRP A 205 -8.63 -10.44 4.42
CA TRP A 205 -8.69 -10.42 5.89
C TRP A 205 -7.55 -9.66 6.54
N VAL A 206 -6.40 -9.55 5.87
CA VAL A 206 -5.23 -8.82 6.39
C VAL A 206 -5.59 -7.39 6.80
N PRO A 207 -6.35 -6.59 6.00
CA PRO A 207 -6.77 -5.25 6.40
C PRO A 207 -7.70 -5.17 7.61
N GLY A 208 -8.11 -6.31 8.18
CA GLY A 208 -8.91 -6.41 9.39
C GLY A 208 -8.09 -6.74 10.65
N TYR A 209 -6.81 -7.08 10.53
CA TYR A 209 -5.98 -7.54 11.66
C TYR A 209 -4.81 -6.61 11.99
N GLY A 210 -4.13 -6.02 11.00
CA GLY A 210 -3.03 -5.08 11.25
C GLY A 210 -3.25 -3.70 10.65
N GLU A 211 -2.33 -2.78 10.98
CA GLU A 211 -2.30 -1.42 10.45
C GLU A 211 -1.53 -1.31 9.14
N LEU A 212 -0.74 -2.32 8.78
CA LEU A 212 -0.02 -2.38 7.52
C LEU A 212 0.37 -3.82 7.19
N ALA A 213 0.58 -4.08 5.91
CA ALA A 213 1.08 -5.38 5.51
C ALA A 213 2.05 -5.30 4.34
N ARG A 214 3.08 -6.16 4.37
CA ARG A 214 3.96 -6.43 3.23
C ARG A 214 3.24 -7.36 2.26
N HIS A 215 3.08 -6.91 1.02
CA HIS A 215 2.26 -7.64 0.04
C HIS A 215 3.03 -8.62 -0.85
N LEU A 216 4.35 -8.39 -0.97
CA LEU A 216 5.25 -8.96 -1.96
C LEU A 216 6.63 -9.25 -1.34
N TRP A 217 7.54 -9.72 -2.18
CA TRP A 217 8.96 -9.94 -1.91
C TRP A 217 9.66 -8.76 -1.25
N ASP A 218 10.78 -9.09 -0.62
CA ASP A 218 11.70 -8.10 -0.10
C ASP A 218 12.25 -7.23 -1.23
N ILE A 219 12.32 -5.93 -0.96
CA ILE A 219 13.19 -5.03 -1.70
C ILE A 219 14.64 -5.50 -1.54
N ALA A 220 15.49 -5.10 -2.48
CA ALA A 220 16.89 -5.49 -2.52
C ALA A 220 17.58 -5.33 -1.15
N VAL A 221 18.44 -6.29 -0.83
CA VAL A 221 19.28 -6.27 0.39
C VAL A 221 20.73 -5.94 0.03
N TYR A 222 21.42 -5.21 0.92
CA TYR A 222 22.64 -4.45 0.63
C TYR A 222 23.76 -5.30 0.05
N GLY A 223 24.40 -4.76 -1.00
CA GLY A 223 25.46 -5.45 -1.75
C GLY A 223 24.95 -6.31 -2.91
N GLY A 224 23.64 -6.35 -3.18
CA GLY A 224 23.07 -6.91 -4.40
C GLY A 224 23.18 -5.97 -5.62
N ASN A 225 23.05 -6.55 -6.82
CA ASN A 225 22.97 -5.82 -8.09
C ASN A 225 21.49 -5.69 -8.55
N ASN A 226 21.21 -4.83 -9.53
CA ASN A 226 19.88 -4.60 -10.10
C ASN A 226 18.85 -4.01 -9.12
N THR A 227 19.31 -3.17 -8.18
CA THR A 227 18.50 -2.54 -7.13
C THR A 227 17.31 -1.76 -7.69
N TRP A 228 17.49 -1.00 -8.78
CA TRP A 228 16.38 -0.27 -9.42
C TRP A 228 15.28 -1.20 -9.93
N SER A 229 15.64 -2.35 -10.51
CA SER A 229 14.65 -3.36 -10.94
C SER A 229 13.86 -3.93 -9.76
N SER A 230 14.50 -4.09 -8.60
CA SER A 230 13.80 -4.52 -7.37
C SER A 230 12.83 -3.45 -6.88
N ILE A 231 13.25 -2.17 -6.83
CA ILE A 231 12.35 -1.04 -6.52
C ILE A 231 11.13 -1.03 -7.45
N LEU A 232 11.36 -1.19 -8.76
CA LEU A 232 10.28 -1.24 -9.75
C LEU A 232 9.38 -2.49 -9.62
N GLY A 233 9.91 -3.62 -9.14
CA GLY A 233 9.12 -4.80 -8.82
C GLY A 233 8.10 -4.52 -7.71
N ASN A 234 8.56 -3.96 -6.60
CA ASN A 234 7.70 -3.58 -5.48
C ASN A 234 6.69 -2.49 -5.87
N TYR A 235 7.14 -1.45 -6.59
CA TYR A 235 6.28 -0.41 -7.15
C TYR A 235 5.18 -1.00 -8.08
N GLY A 236 5.56 -1.87 -9.02
CA GLY A 236 4.65 -2.44 -10.02
C GLY A 236 3.61 -3.36 -9.40
N ALA A 237 3.89 -3.92 -8.22
CA ALA A 237 2.89 -4.63 -7.47
C ALA A 237 1.99 -3.68 -6.68
N GLN A 238 2.53 -2.60 -6.12
CA GLN A 238 1.75 -1.65 -5.32
C GLN A 238 0.67 -0.91 -6.09
N VAL A 239 0.90 -0.57 -7.36
CA VAL A 239 -0.13 0.09 -8.17
C VAL A 239 -1.43 -0.72 -8.27
N LYS A 240 -1.40 -2.02 -7.95
CA LYS A 240 -2.57 -2.91 -7.98
C LYS A 240 -3.42 -2.86 -6.71
N LEU A 241 -2.90 -2.28 -5.62
CA LEU A 241 -3.41 -2.51 -4.26
C LEU A 241 -4.26 -1.38 -3.68
N ALA A 242 -4.45 -0.29 -4.43
CA ALA A 242 -5.09 0.93 -3.93
C ALA A 242 -6.44 0.73 -3.24
N ARG A 243 -7.21 -0.29 -3.64
CA ARG A 243 -8.51 -0.64 -3.05
C ARG A 243 -8.47 -1.12 -1.60
N TYR A 244 -7.32 -1.60 -1.13
CA TYR A 244 -7.16 -2.11 0.23
C TYR A 244 -6.81 -1.00 1.22
N GLN A 245 -6.14 0.04 0.75
CA GLN A 245 -5.64 1.11 1.60
C GLN A 245 -6.77 2.01 2.09
N LYS A 246 -6.78 2.30 3.39
CA LYS A 246 -7.73 3.19 4.07
C LYS A 246 -7.10 3.73 5.35
N PRO A 247 -7.64 4.79 5.96
CA PRO A 247 -7.16 5.21 7.28
C PRO A 247 -7.17 4.02 8.26
N GLY A 248 -6.02 3.74 8.88
CA GLY A 248 -5.83 2.58 9.75
C GLY A 248 -5.34 1.30 9.06
N TYR A 249 -5.15 1.28 7.74
CA TYR A 249 -4.47 0.18 7.05
C TYR A 249 -3.70 0.67 5.82
N PHE A 250 -2.39 0.41 5.78
CA PHE A 250 -1.48 0.90 4.75
C PHE A 250 -0.85 -0.22 3.95
N ASN A 251 -0.76 -0.03 2.62
CA ASN A 251 -0.06 -1.00 1.81
C ASN A 251 1.46 -0.79 1.91
N ASP A 252 2.23 -1.83 2.24
CA ASP A 252 3.67 -1.72 2.48
C ASP A 252 4.49 -2.21 1.27
N PRO A 253 5.05 -1.30 0.44
CA PRO A 253 5.99 -1.62 -0.62
C PRO A 253 7.39 -2.05 -0.15
N ASP A 254 7.63 -2.17 1.16
CA ASP A 254 8.92 -2.41 1.79
C ASP A 254 9.81 -1.15 1.90
N TYR A 255 11.04 -1.34 2.39
CA TYR A 255 11.93 -0.26 2.81
C TYR A 255 12.33 0.76 1.74
N ILE A 256 12.63 1.98 2.19
CA ILE A 256 13.34 3.01 1.42
C ILE A 256 14.85 2.80 1.64
N ILE A 257 15.63 2.69 0.56
CA ILE A 257 17.04 2.29 0.59
C ILE A 257 17.97 3.39 0.05
N PRO A 258 18.07 4.54 0.76
CA PRO A 258 18.68 5.76 0.24
C PRO A 258 20.20 5.67 0.07
N ASP A 259 20.91 4.84 0.82
CA ASP A 259 22.38 4.79 0.83
C ASP A 259 22.97 3.79 -0.17
N TRP A 260 22.17 3.27 -1.11
CA TRP A 260 22.67 2.31 -2.10
C TRP A 260 23.63 2.97 -3.09
N PRO A 261 24.83 2.39 -3.32
CA PRO A 261 25.82 2.99 -4.21
C PRO A 261 25.48 2.84 -5.70
N ASP A 262 24.72 1.81 -6.07
CA ASP A 262 24.37 1.53 -7.47
C ASP A 262 23.14 2.29 -7.97
N LEU A 263 22.47 3.05 -7.10
CA LEU A 263 21.35 3.91 -7.46
C LEU A 263 21.83 5.33 -7.73
N THR A 264 21.36 5.91 -8.84
CA THR A 264 21.48 7.35 -9.08
C THR A 264 20.64 8.13 -8.07
N ILE A 265 20.96 9.41 -7.86
CA ILE A 265 20.15 10.25 -6.97
C ILE A 265 18.71 10.39 -7.46
N ASP A 266 18.49 10.40 -8.78
CA ASP A 266 17.15 10.50 -9.35
C ASP A 266 16.32 9.23 -9.11
N GLU A 267 16.94 8.03 -9.17
CA GLU A 267 16.27 6.78 -8.78
C GLU A 267 15.91 6.76 -7.29
N LYS A 268 16.81 7.22 -6.41
CA LYS A 268 16.56 7.34 -4.96
C LYS A 268 15.40 8.30 -4.67
N LYS A 269 15.38 9.46 -5.33
CA LYS A 269 14.29 10.44 -5.24
C LYS A 269 12.98 9.88 -5.81
N SER A 270 13.04 9.16 -6.93
CA SER A 270 11.87 8.51 -7.52
C SER A 270 11.26 7.49 -6.57
N GLN A 271 12.07 6.63 -5.93
CA GLN A 271 11.57 5.71 -4.90
C GLN A 271 10.79 6.48 -3.82
N PHE A 272 11.41 7.52 -3.25
CA PHE A 272 10.78 8.31 -2.19
C PHE A 272 9.46 8.97 -2.63
N ALA A 273 9.43 9.60 -3.80
CA ALA A 273 8.22 10.25 -4.30
C ALA A 273 7.10 9.26 -4.62
N LEU A 274 7.42 8.07 -5.14
CA LEU A 274 6.43 7.03 -5.42
C LEU A 274 5.85 6.45 -4.12
N TRP A 275 6.68 6.21 -3.10
CA TRP A 275 6.19 5.81 -1.77
C TRP A 275 5.28 6.88 -1.18
N CYS A 276 5.67 8.16 -1.26
CA CYS A 276 4.83 9.26 -0.81
C CYS A 276 3.51 9.35 -1.59
N ALA A 277 3.54 9.13 -2.91
CA ALA A 277 2.35 9.09 -3.74
C ALA A 277 1.43 7.93 -3.32
N PHE A 278 1.99 6.79 -2.94
CA PHE A 278 1.21 5.68 -2.38
C PHE A 278 0.62 6.00 -1.01
N GLY A 279 1.21 6.89 -0.20
CA GLY A 279 0.84 6.97 1.21
C GLY A 279 1.25 5.67 1.89
N ALA A 280 2.50 5.29 1.70
CA ALA A 280 3.09 4.03 2.14
C ALA A 280 3.89 4.25 3.43
N PRO A 281 4.17 3.21 4.22
CA PRO A 281 5.16 3.31 5.29
C PRO A 281 6.49 3.87 4.77
N LEU A 282 6.99 4.95 5.39
CA LEU A 282 8.29 5.53 5.06
C LEU A 282 9.36 5.00 6.02
N ILE A 283 9.67 3.72 5.87
CA ILE A 283 10.67 3.03 6.72
C ILE A 283 12.01 2.98 5.99
N ILE A 284 12.99 3.74 6.48
CA ILE A 284 14.34 3.81 5.92
C ILE A 284 15.16 2.61 6.37
N SER A 285 15.91 1.98 5.46
CA SER A 285 16.97 1.04 5.80
C SER A 285 18.27 1.48 5.14
N ALA A 286 19.13 2.12 5.95
CA ALA A 286 20.41 2.69 5.54
C ALA A 286 21.32 2.92 6.75
N TYR A 287 22.61 3.17 6.52
CA TYR A 287 23.48 3.68 7.58
C TYR A 287 23.26 5.19 7.76
N ILE A 288 22.30 5.54 8.62
CA ILE A 288 21.83 6.92 8.82
C ILE A 288 22.94 7.94 9.14
N PRO A 289 23.96 7.63 9.96
CA PRO A 289 25.02 8.59 10.27
C PRO A 289 25.78 9.13 9.05
N ASP A 290 25.84 8.37 7.95
CA ASP A 290 26.59 8.73 6.74
C ASP A 290 25.70 9.24 5.61
N LEU A 291 24.38 9.41 5.83
CA LEU A 291 23.51 10.00 4.80
C LEU A 291 23.99 11.40 4.44
N THR A 292 24.08 11.64 3.14
CA THR A 292 24.50 12.92 2.57
C THR A 292 23.44 14.01 2.77
N GLU A 293 23.84 15.27 2.64
CA GLU A 293 22.88 16.39 2.66
C GLU A 293 21.81 16.26 1.58
N GLU A 294 22.16 15.72 0.40
CA GLU A 294 21.22 15.51 -0.70
C GLU A 294 20.20 14.40 -0.39
N GLU A 295 20.64 13.30 0.23
CA GLU A 295 19.75 12.23 0.68
C GLU A 295 18.80 12.71 1.78
N LEU A 296 19.32 13.43 2.77
CA LEU A 296 18.51 14.01 3.84
C LEU A 296 17.52 15.05 3.30
N ALA A 297 17.91 15.85 2.30
CA ALA A 297 17.04 16.89 1.74
C ALA A 297 15.77 16.33 1.11
N TYR A 298 15.85 15.21 0.36
CA TYR A 298 14.64 14.62 -0.19
C TYR A 298 13.87 13.82 0.86
N LEU A 299 14.53 13.07 1.75
CA LEU A 299 13.87 12.31 2.82
C LEU A 299 13.10 13.22 3.78
N THR A 300 13.55 14.47 3.97
CA THR A 300 12.87 15.46 4.82
C THR A 300 11.99 16.45 4.03
N ASN A 301 11.72 16.19 2.74
CA ASN A 301 10.90 17.09 1.93
C ASN A 301 9.46 17.11 2.42
N LYS A 302 9.13 18.16 3.16
CA LYS A 302 7.81 18.40 3.75
C LYS A 302 6.65 18.35 2.73
N ASN A 303 6.86 18.81 1.50
CA ASN A 303 5.78 18.81 0.50
C ASN A 303 5.39 17.38 0.09
N LEU A 304 6.35 16.46 0.08
CA LEU A 304 6.11 15.04 -0.23
C LEU A 304 5.58 14.28 0.98
N ILE A 305 6.15 14.52 2.16
CA ILE A 305 5.67 13.90 3.40
C ILE A 305 4.21 14.31 3.69
N GLU A 306 3.81 15.56 3.42
CA GLU A 306 2.40 15.97 3.53
C GLU A 306 1.46 15.21 2.58
N VAL A 307 1.97 14.73 1.44
CA VAL A 307 1.20 13.90 0.50
C VAL A 307 1.13 12.46 0.99
N ASP A 308 2.21 11.94 1.57
CA ASP A 308 2.27 10.61 2.17
C ASP A 308 1.32 10.49 3.37
N GLN A 309 1.43 11.45 4.29
CA GLN A 309 0.75 11.50 5.57
C GLN A 309 -0.64 12.16 5.48
N ASP A 310 -1.25 12.21 4.29
CA ASP A 310 -2.58 12.78 4.12
C ASP A 310 -3.66 11.94 4.82
N ALA A 311 -4.57 12.60 5.54
CA ALA A 311 -5.57 11.96 6.37
C ALA A 311 -6.61 11.11 5.58
N LYS A 312 -6.69 11.24 4.25
CA LYS A 312 -7.55 10.40 3.43
C LYS A 312 -6.97 8.99 3.28
N ALA A 313 -5.64 8.84 3.41
CA ALA A 313 -4.91 7.61 3.17
C ALA A 313 -5.22 6.96 1.80
N GLU A 314 -5.68 7.73 0.81
CA GLU A 314 -5.92 7.21 -0.54
C GLU A 314 -4.57 6.90 -1.19
N GLN A 315 -4.43 5.70 -1.76
CA GLN A 315 -3.23 5.31 -2.49
C GLN A 315 -3.32 5.77 -3.94
N ALA A 316 -2.23 6.31 -4.48
CA ALA A 316 -2.13 6.56 -5.91
C ALA A 316 -2.05 5.26 -6.71
N THR A 317 -2.77 5.19 -7.82
CA THR A 317 -2.67 4.11 -8.81
C THR A 317 -2.58 4.68 -10.22
N LEU A 318 -2.33 3.80 -11.19
CA LEU A 318 -2.12 4.15 -12.58
C LEU A 318 -3.36 4.80 -13.19
N VAL A 319 -3.15 6.01 -13.71
CA VAL A 319 -4.11 6.67 -14.60
C VAL A 319 -3.76 6.43 -16.07
N SER A 320 -2.49 6.18 -16.37
CA SER A 320 -1.98 5.96 -17.71
C SER A 320 -0.66 5.21 -17.65
N GLN A 321 -0.43 4.29 -18.58
CA GLN A 321 0.84 3.59 -18.71
C GLN A 321 1.12 3.28 -20.18
N ASP A 322 2.37 3.45 -20.59
CA ASP A 322 2.92 2.92 -21.84
C ASP A 322 4.35 2.37 -21.61
N GLY A 323 5.11 2.12 -22.68
CA GLY A 323 6.48 1.62 -22.58
C GLY A 323 7.51 2.58 -21.97
N THR A 324 7.16 3.85 -21.75
CA THR A 324 8.03 4.91 -21.23
C THR A 324 7.48 5.54 -19.95
N TRP A 325 6.18 5.77 -19.87
CA TRP A 325 5.57 6.59 -18.82
C TRP A 325 4.61 5.81 -17.97
N ASP A 326 4.75 5.98 -16.65
CA ASP A 326 3.72 5.66 -15.69
C ASP A 326 3.20 6.96 -15.09
N ILE A 327 1.91 7.21 -15.23
CA ILE A 327 1.24 8.35 -14.59
C ILE A 327 0.33 7.82 -13.49
N LEU A 328 0.46 8.35 -12.28
CA LEU A 328 -0.34 7.97 -11.13
C LEU A 328 -1.07 9.17 -10.56
N THR A 329 -2.20 8.92 -9.91
CA THR A 329 -2.96 9.99 -9.26
C THR A 329 -3.70 9.51 -8.01
N LYS A 330 -3.84 10.41 -7.04
CA LYS A 330 -4.69 10.27 -5.85
C LYS A 330 -5.29 11.61 -5.46
N SER A 331 -6.32 11.57 -4.62
CA SER A 331 -6.92 12.74 -3.98
C SER A 331 -6.42 12.87 -2.54
N LEU A 332 -6.29 14.10 -2.08
CA LEU A 332 -6.04 14.42 -0.68
C LEU A 332 -7.36 14.71 0.06
N ALA A 333 -7.34 14.65 1.39
CA ALA A 333 -8.50 14.89 2.25
C ALA A 333 -9.12 16.28 2.05
N ASN A 334 -8.31 17.26 1.67
CA ASN A 334 -8.74 18.64 1.44
C ASN A 334 -9.32 18.89 0.03
N GLY A 335 -9.43 17.85 -0.81
CA GLY A 335 -9.93 17.94 -2.19
C GLY A 335 -8.87 18.27 -3.24
N ASP A 336 -7.60 18.43 -2.85
CA ASP A 336 -6.51 18.56 -3.82
C ASP A 336 -6.23 17.24 -4.55
N ARG A 337 -5.64 17.33 -5.74
CA ARG A 337 -5.26 16.18 -6.56
C ARG A 337 -3.76 16.08 -6.68
N ILE A 338 -3.21 14.88 -6.51
CA ILE A 338 -1.80 14.58 -6.76
C ILE A 338 -1.67 13.90 -8.11
N VAL A 339 -0.63 14.27 -8.85
CA VAL A 339 -0.17 13.55 -10.03
C VAL A 339 1.32 13.29 -9.91
N ALA A 340 1.72 12.04 -10.13
CA ALA A 340 3.11 11.63 -10.23
C ALA A 340 3.35 11.06 -11.64
N ALA A 341 4.46 11.45 -12.27
CA ALA A 341 4.88 10.98 -13.59
C ALA A 341 6.28 10.38 -13.47
N LEU A 342 6.38 9.06 -13.63
CA LEU A 342 7.64 8.32 -13.62
C LEU A 342 8.11 8.07 -15.06
N ASN A 343 9.33 8.50 -15.37
CA ASN A 343 10.00 8.16 -16.62
C ASN A 343 10.71 6.80 -16.48
N ARG A 344 10.12 5.74 -17.05
CA ARG A 344 10.72 4.39 -17.13
C ARG A 344 11.62 4.23 -18.36
N GLY A 345 11.64 5.21 -19.26
CA GLY A 345 12.49 5.22 -20.43
C GLY A 345 13.96 5.46 -20.08
N ALA A 346 14.83 5.15 -21.03
CA ALA A 346 16.28 5.27 -20.89
C ALA A 346 16.83 6.69 -21.13
N GLU A 347 15.98 7.64 -21.50
CA GLU A 347 16.38 8.99 -21.94
C GLU A 347 15.57 10.06 -21.21
N THR A 348 16.10 11.28 -21.15
CA THR A 348 15.35 12.43 -20.64
C THR A 348 14.18 12.73 -21.57
N ALA A 349 12.99 12.90 -21.01
CA ALA A 349 11.76 13.18 -21.76
C ALA A 349 10.78 14.00 -20.89
N HIS A 350 9.73 14.54 -21.50
CA HIS A 350 8.65 15.25 -20.79
C HIS A 350 7.28 14.67 -21.15
N GLN A 351 6.27 15.01 -20.34
CA GLN A 351 4.87 14.68 -20.57
C GLN A 351 3.94 15.87 -20.33
N THR A 352 2.82 15.84 -21.03
CA THR A 352 1.69 16.74 -20.80
C THR A 352 0.49 15.89 -20.41
N ILE A 353 -0.08 16.16 -19.23
CA ILE A 353 -1.14 15.35 -18.64
C ILE A 353 -2.41 16.19 -18.58
N SER A 354 -3.47 15.77 -19.28
CA SER A 354 -4.73 16.51 -19.30
C SER A 354 -5.43 16.47 -17.94
N MET A 355 -6.14 17.55 -17.59
CA MET A 355 -6.95 17.61 -16.37
C MET A 355 -8.03 16.53 -16.35
N MET A 356 -8.62 16.20 -17.51
CA MET A 356 -9.61 15.13 -17.64
C MET A 356 -9.05 13.78 -17.22
N ARG A 357 -7.79 13.48 -17.60
CA ARG A 357 -7.08 12.28 -17.16
C ARG A 357 -6.95 12.23 -15.65
N LEU A 358 -6.73 13.38 -15.01
CA LEU A 358 -6.67 13.48 -13.54
C LEU A 358 -8.04 13.50 -12.85
N GLY A 359 -9.14 13.32 -13.59
CA GLY A 359 -10.50 13.38 -13.07
C GLY A 359 -11.01 14.79 -12.80
N LEU A 360 -10.32 15.81 -13.33
CA LEU A 360 -10.64 17.22 -13.18
C LEU A 360 -11.23 17.79 -14.48
N ASN A 361 -12.28 18.60 -14.36
CA ASN A 361 -12.86 19.24 -15.54
C ASN A 361 -11.94 20.35 -16.08
N PRO A 362 -11.76 20.46 -17.41
CA PRO A 362 -11.15 21.63 -18.01
C PRO A 362 -11.91 22.90 -17.59
N ALA A 363 -11.18 23.94 -17.23
CA ALA A 363 -11.78 25.17 -16.71
C ALA A 363 -11.14 26.41 -17.33
N SER A 364 -11.64 27.60 -17.01
CA SER A 364 -10.99 28.85 -17.43
C SER A 364 -9.55 28.94 -16.91
N LYS A 365 -8.71 29.75 -17.56
CA LYS A 365 -7.35 30.04 -17.11
C LYS A 365 -7.33 30.43 -15.61
N ASP A 366 -6.34 29.93 -14.87
CA ASP A 366 -6.14 30.17 -13.42
C ASP A 366 -7.16 29.51 -12.47
N SER A 367 -7.87 28.48 -12.93
CA SER A 367 -8.78 27.69 -12.08
C SER A 367 -8.04 26.72 -11.17
N TYR A 368 -6.89 26.23 -11.60
CA TYR A 368 -6.03 25.32 -10.85
C TYR A 368 -4.68 25.96 -10.56
N LYS A 369 -4.21 25.82 -9.31
CA LYS A 369 -2.80 26.07 -8.95
C LYS A 369 -2.08 24.73 -8.93
N VAL A 370 -0.97 24.66 -9.64
CA VAL A 370 -0.14 23.45 -9.76
C VAL A 370 1.16 23.72 -9.04
N ARG A 371 1.42 22.99 -7.95
CA ARG A 371 2.65 23.09 -7.18
C ARG A 371 3.52 21.88 -7.45
N GLU A 372 4.72 22.10 -7.97
CA GLU A 372 5.74 21.06 -8.14
C GLU A 372 6.38 20.78 -6.77
N LEU A 373 6.42 19.52 -6.32
CA LEU A 373 6.71 19.21 -4.92
C LEU A 373 8.20 19.09 -4.60
N TRP A 374 9.08 18.90 -5.60
CA TRP A 374 10.52 18.93 -5.39
C TRP A 374 11.02 20.35 -5.09
N THR A 375 10.58 21.33 -5.88
CA THR A 375 11.02 22.73 -5.83
C THR A 375 10.10 23.61 -4.98
N GLY A 376 8.83 23.21 -4.84
CA GLY A 376 7.79 24.02 -4.22
C GLY A 376 7.24 25.14 -5.11
N GLU A 377 7.74 25.28 -6.35
CA GLU A 377 7.27 26.28 -7.31
C GLU A 377 5.78 26.07 -7.62
N THR A 378 5.03 27.16 -7.77
CA THR A 378 3.60 27.11 -8.07
C THR A 378 3.28 27.89 -9.34
N THR A 379 2.62 27.22 -10.28
CA THR A 379 2.10 27.80 -11.52
C THR A 379 0.58 27.70 -11.56
N SER A 380 -0.02 28.27 -12.61
CA SER A 380 -1.45 28.13 -12.90
C SER A 380 -1.66 27.22 -14.10
N ALA A 381 -2.69 26.38 -14.06
CA ALA A 381 -3.12 25.56 -15.19
C ALA A 381 -4.65 25.61 -15.39
N SER A 382 -5.09 25.20 -16.58
CA SER A 382 -6.51 25.12 -16.95
C SER A 382 -6.91 23.80 -17.57
N THR A 383 -6.06 23.26 -18.44
CA THR A 383 -6.37 22.10 -19.29
C THR A 383 -5.42 20.94 -19.09
N GLU A 384 -4.18 21.22 -18.70
CA GLU A 384 -3.11 20.22 -18.60
C GLU A 384 -2.02 20.65 -17.61
N VAL A 385 -1.24 19.68 -17.17
CA VAL A 385 0.00 19.84 -16.41
C VAL A 385 1.17 19.42 -17.29
N ASP A 386 2.13 20.30 -17.49
CA ASP A 386 3.42 20.00 -18.11
C ASP A 386 4.39 19.54 -17.01
N THR A 387 5.03 18.40 -17.22
CA THR A 387 6.00 17.88 -16.26
C THR A 387 7.35 18.59 -16.29
N GLY A 388 7.66 19.29 -17.39
CA GLY A 388 9.03 19.63 -17.74
C GLY A 388 9.87 18.38 -18.05
N ASP A 389 11.17 18.60 -18.25
CA ASP A 389 12.11 17.52 -18.54
C ASP A 389 12.34 16.64 -17.30
N ILE A 390 12.12 15.33 -17.45
CA ILE A 390 12.36 14.30 -16.46
C ILE A 390 13.44 13.37 -17.01
N VAL A 391 14.55 13.24 -16.28
CA VAL A 391 15.64 12.32 -16.65
C VAL A 391 15.18 10.86 -16.64
N SER A 392 15.99 9.97 -17.24
CA SER A 392 15.78 8.52 -17.13
C SER A 392 15.60 8.12 -15.67
N HIS A 393 14.54 7.36 -15.37
CA HIS A 393 14.20 6.89 -14.01
C HIS A 393 13.86 8.01 -13.02
N GLY A 394 13.70 9.25 -13.48
CA GLY A 394 13.24 10.38 -12.68
C GLY A 394 11.71 10.39 -12.51
N THR A 395 11.26 11.14 -11.50
CA THR A 395 9.84 11.35 -11.21
C THR A 395 9.54 12.83 -11.06
N ALA A 396 8.53 13.35 -11.75
CA ALA A 396 7.91 14.63 -11.42
C ALA A 396 6.63 14.40 -10.62
N ILE A 397 6.35 15.25 -9.64
CA ILE A 397 5.15 15.10 -8.81
C ILE A 397 4.58 16.46 -8.42
N PHE A 398 3.27 16.60 -8.60
CA PHE A 398 2.58 17.87 -8.48
C PHE A 398 1.34 17.74 -7.60
N ARG A 399 1.07 18.81 -6.84
CA ARG A 399 -0.19 19.04 -6.14
C ARG A 399 -1.01 20.08 -6.87
N ILE A 400 -2.22 19.70 -7.23
CA ILE A 400 -3.18 20.53 -7.95
C ILE A 400 -4.28 20.92 -6.98
N SER A 401 -4.40 22.22 -6.72
CA SER A 401 -5.46 22.78 -5.88
C SER A 401 -6.41 23.63 -6.72
N SER A 402 -7.70 23.59 -6.38
CA SER A 402 -8.74 24.38 -7.04
C SER A 402 -9.29 25.45 -6.11
N LYS A 403 -9.53 26.66 -6.63
CA LYS A 403 -10.14 27.76 -5.85
C LYS A 403 -11.56 27.45 -5.36
N HIS A 404 -12.25 26.51 -6.02
CA HIS A 404 -13.67 26.23 -5.77
C HIS A 404 -13.94 24.78 -5.34
N SER A 405 -12.90 24.02 -4.94
CA SER A 405 -13.00 22.58 -4.65
C SER A 405 -13.62 21.84 -5.84
N ALA A 406 -12.81 21.55 -6.85
CA ALA A 406 -13.28 20.85 -8.05
C ALA A 406 -13.79 19.45 -7.67
N ALA A 407 -14.97 19.09 -8.19
CA ALA A 407 -15.44 17.71 -8.10
C ALA A 407 -14.45 16.82 -8.88
N VAL A 408 -13.94 15.79 -8.21
CA VAL A 408 -13.04 14.80 -8.82
C VAL A 408 -13.87 13.59 -9.22
N ILE A 409 -13.79 13.22 -10.50
CA ILE A 409 -14.33 11.95 -10.98
C ILE A 409 -13.21 10.92 -10.87
N PRO A 410 -13.38 9.79 -10.14
CA PRO A 410 -12.40 8.71 -10.16
C PRO A 410 -12.07 8.31 -11.60
N THR A 411 -10.84 8.57 -12.00
CA THR A 411 -10.38 8.43 -13.39
C THR A 411 -9.03 7.74 -13.42
N GLY A 412 -8.90 6.71 -14.25
CA GLY A 412 -7.66 5.95 -14.41
C GLY A 412 -7.83 4.65 -15.18
N MET A 413 -6.82 3.80 -15.16
CA MET A 413 -6.87 2.53 -15.87
C MET A 413 -7.74 1.52 -15.13
N ILE A 414 -8.36 0.62 -15.91
CA ILE A 414 -8.92 -0.64 -15.40
C ILE A 414 -8.08 -1.76 -16.01
N PHE A 415 -7.42 -2.56 -15.19
CA PHE A 415 -6.50 -3.59 -15.69
C PHE A 415 -6.50 -4.84 -14.82
N ASN A 416 -6.30 -6.00 -15.44
CA ASN A 416 -6.26 -7.28 -14.73
C ASN A 416 -5.00 -7.35 -13.86
N THR A 417 -5.11 -7.73 -12.59
CA THR A 417 -3.98 -7.68 -11.65
C THR A 417 -2.94 -8.79 -11.85
N LYS A 418 -3.29 -9.89 -12.52
CA LYS A 418 -2.35 -10.97 -12.84
C LYS A 418 -1.60 -10.69 -14.14
N SER A 419 -2.32 -10.34 -15.21
CA SER A 419 -1.71 -10.16 -16.54
C SER A 419 -1.20 -8.75 -16.82
N ASN A 420 -1.64 -7.75 -16.05
CA ASN A 420 -1.40 -6.31 -16.28
C ASN A 420 -2.00 -5.77 -17.59
N LEU A 421 -2.88 -6.53 -18.25
CA LEU A 421 -3.53 -6.05 -19.48
C LEU A 421 -4.65 -5.07 -19.16
N CYS A 422 -4.74 -4.02 -19.96
CA CYS A 422 -5.69 -2.93 -19.85
C CYS A 422 -7.02 -3.27 -20.51
N LEU A 423 -8.12 -2.94 -19.83
CA LEU A 423 -9.45 -2.89 -20.43
C LEU A 423 -9.52 -1.70 -21.38
N ASP A 424 -9.90 -1.93 -22.63
CA ASP A 424 -9.92 -0.91 -23.68
C ASP A 424 -11.33 -0.77 -24.28
N GLY A 425 -11.94 0.41 -24.11
CA GLY A 425 -13.31 0.67 -24.58
C GLY A 425 -13.43 0.95 -26.07
N THR A 426 -12.32 1.19 -26.78
CA THR A 426 -12.30 1.39 -28.25
C THR A 426 -12.19 0.07 -29.01
N SER A 427 -11.74 -0.99 -28.33
CA SER A 427 -11.66 -2.35 -28.85
C SER A 427 -12.87 -3.23 -28.47
N GLY A 428 -13.99 -2.63 -28.06
CA GLY A 428 -15.17 -3.36 -27.60
C GLY A 428 -15.07 -3.90 -26.17
N GLY A 429 -14.21 -3.31 -25.33
CA GLY A 429 -14.02 -3.76 -23.95
C GLY A 429 -13.08 -4.97 -23.84
N ASN A 430 -12.16 -5.17 -24.78
CA ASN A 430 -11.17 -6.24 -24.71
C ASN A 430 -10.05 -5.89 -23.72
N THR A 431 -9.32 -6.90 -23.25
CA THR A 431 -8.03 -6.73 -22.57
C THR A 431 -6.90 -6.71 -23.59
N VAL A 432 -6.07 -5.67 -23.55
CA VAL A 432 -4.95 -5.44 -24.49
C VAL A 432 -3.72 -4.90 -23.76
N GLU A 433 -2.59 -4.81 -24.46
CA GLU A 433 -1.40 -4.13 -23.92
C GLU A 433 -1.71 -2.66 -23.64
N CYS A 434 -1.19 -2.15 -22.54
CA CYS A 434 -1.42 -0.77 -22.14
C CYS A 434 -0.64 0.20 -23.04
N ASP A 435 -1.31 1.21 -23.60
CA ASP A 435 -0.78 2.10 -24.64
C ASP A 435 -0.99 3.60 -24.35
N ALA A 436 -1.41 3.93 -23.13
CA ALA A 436 -1.73 5.28 -22.66
C ALA A 436 -2.85 6.01 -23.44
N SER A 437 -3.56 5.35 -24.35
CA SER A 437 -4.65 5.97 -25.11
C SER A 437 -5.82 6.36 -24.21
N ASP A 438 -6.60 7.37 -24.63
CA ASP A 438 -7.84 7.75 -23.95
C ASP A 438 -8.89 6.62 -23.94
N GLY A 439 -8.72 5.58 -24.77
CA GLY A 439 -9.56 4.38 -24.79
C GLY A 439 -9.34 3.44 -23.59
N GLN A 440 -8.20 3.57 -22.91
CA GLN A 440 -7.82 2.77 -21.74
C GLN A 440 -7.93 3.53 -20.42
N VAL A 441 -8.31 4.81 -20.48
CA VAL A 441 -8.56 5.64 -19.29
C VAL A 441 -10.05 5.75 -19.06
N TRP A 442 -10.48 5.23 -17.92
CA TRP A 442 -11.88 5.10 -17.54
C TRP A 442 -12.25 6.06 -16.43
N GLN A 443 -13.41 6.69 -16.57
CA GLN A 443 -14.11 7.42 -15.54
C GLN A 443 -15.14 6.51 -14.89
N ALA A 444 -14.97 6.26 -13.59
CA ALA A 444 -15.96 5.59 -12.78
C ALA A 444 -16.90 6.63 -12.16
N ARG A 445 -18.16 6.62 -12.59
CA ARG A 445 -19.17 7.61 -12.22
C ARG A 445 -19.96 7.17 -10.99
N GLU A 446 -20.52 8.15 -10.28
CA GLU A 446 -21.32 7.91 -9.06
C GLU A 446 -22.58 7.08 -9.34
N ASP A 447 -23.10 7.13 -10.57
CA ASP A 447 -24.23 6.31 -11.04
C ASP A 447 -23.86 4.84 -11.34
N GLY A 448 -22.60 4.45 -11.11
CA GLY A 448 -22.07 3.11 -11.38
C GLY A 448 -21.61 2.89 -12.82
N THR A 449 -21.73 3.87 -13.71
CA THR A 449 -21.28 3.73 -15.10
C THR A 449 -19.76 3.88 -15.24
N LEU A 450 -19.18 3.13 -16.19
CA LEU A 450 -17.78 3.22 -16.58
C LEU A 450 -17.69 3.78 -18.01
N ARG A 451 -16.93 4.85 -18.21
CA ARG A 451 -16.86 5.58 -19.50
C ARG A 451 -15.41 5.90 -19.84
N THR A 452 -14.98 5.72 -21.08
CA THR A 452 -13.60 6.07 -21.46
C THR A 452 -13.46 7.58 -21.66
N LEU A 453 -12.22 8.07 -21.66
CA LEU A 453 -11.95 9.45 -22.09
C LEU A 453 -12.06 9.62 -23.61
N ALA A 454 -11.93 8.54 -24.38
CA ALA A 454 -12.12 8.56 -25.82
C ALA A 454 -13.58 8.84 -26.23
N ASP A 455 -14.54 8.40 -25.40
CA ASP A 455 -15.96 8.69 -25.57
C ASP A 455 -16.68 8.69 -24.20
N THR A 456 -16.90 9.88 -23.65
CA THR A 456 -17.55 10.08 -22.35
C THR A 456 -19.08 9.96 -22.39
N ASP A 457 -19.67 9.88 -23.59
CA ASP A 457 -21.11 9.72 -23.81
C ASP A 457 -21.52 8.25 -23.94
N SER A 458 -20.53 7.35 -24.03
CA SER A 458 -20.71 5.90 -24.07
C SER A 458 -20.32 5.23 -22.75
N CYS A 459 -21.07 4.19 -22.40
CA CYS A 459 -20.97 3.42 -21.16
C CYS A 459 -20.56 1.97 -21.47
N LEU A 460 -19.68 1.39 -20.66
CA LEU A 460 -19.40 -0.05 -20.69
C LEU A 460 -20.69 -0.81 -20.36
N THR A 461 -21.14 -1.64 -21.29
CA THR A 461 -22.45 -2.27 -21.29
C THR A 461 -22.29 -3.78 -21.38
N GLU A 462 -22.95 -4.50 -20.49
CA GLU A 462 -23.18 -5.94 -20.68
C GLU A 462 -24.35 -6.15 -21.64
N THR A 463 -24.13 -6.91 -22.72
CA THR A 463 -25.18 -7.31 -23.67
C THR A 463 -26.00 -8.48 -23.14
N GLU A 464 -27.16 -8.76 -23.74
CA GLU A 464 -27.97 -9.95 -23.39
C GLU A 464 -27.20 -11.28 -23.56
N GLY A 465 -26.16 -11.30 -24.41
CA GLY A 465 -25.28 -12.45 -24.62
C GLY A 465 -24.13 -12.56 -23.61
N HIS A 466 -24.09 -11.70 -22.58
CA HIS A 466 -23.01 -11.57 -21.62
C HIS A 466 -21.65 -11.20 -22.23
N GLU A 467 -21.69 -10.45 -23.34
CA GLU A 467 -20.52 -9.83 -23.97
C GLU A 467 -20.43 -8.37 -23.55
N LEU A 468 -19.26 -7.76 -23.73
CA LEU A 468 -19.06 -6.33 -23.46
C LEU A 468 -19.11 -5.52 -24.75
N GLU A 469 -19.73 -4.35 -24.65
CA GLU A 469 -19.70 -3.32 -25.68
C GLU A 469 -19.65 -1.93 -25.02
N THR A 470 -19.30 -0.91 -25.79
CA THR A 470 -19.51 0.49 -25.41
C THR A 470 -20.70 1.02 -26.18
N THR A 471 -21.76 1.42 -25.46
CA THR A 471 -23.02 1.92 -26.06
C THR A 471 -23.41 3.25 -25.42
N ALA A 472 -24.31 4.01 -26.06
CA ALA A 472 -24.76 5.29 -25.52
C ALA A 472 -25.28 5.12 -24.08
N CYS A 473 -24.87 6.02 -23.18
CA CYS A 473 -25.28 5.95 -21.78
C CYS A 473 -26.79 6.20 -21.62
N GLU A 474 -27.47 5.31 -20.91
CA GLU A 474 -28.90 5.36 -20.64
C GLU A 474 -29.15 5.46 -19.13
N GLU A 475 -29.86 6.50 -18.70
CA GLU A 475 -30.13 6.74 -17.28
C GLU A 475 -30.94 5.59 -16.67
N GLY A 476 -30.42 5.01 -15.59
CA GLY A 476 -31.06 3.91 -14.86
C GLY A 476 -30.92 2.53 -15.52
N ASN A 477 -30.18 2.41 -16.62
CA ASN A 477 -29.91 1.12 -17.24
C ASN A 477 -28.90 0.32 -16.40
N THR A 478 -29.39 -0.69 -15.69
CA THR A 478 -28.58 -1.51 -14.77
C THR A 478 -27.53 -2.37 -15.48
N SER A 479 -27.66 -2.64 -16.80
CA SER A 479 -26.62 -3.39 -17.54
C SER A 479 -25.39 -2.54 -17.84
N GLN A 480 -25.49 -1.22 -17.67
CA GLN A 480 -24.37 -0.26 -17.79
C GLN A 480 -23.75 0.10 -16.44
N GLN A 481 -24.27 -0.45 -15.34
CA GLN A 481 -23.84 -0.14 -13.99
C GLN A 481 -23.00 -1.27 -13.41
N TRP A 482 -21.91 -0.90 -12.74
CA TRP A 482 -20.91 -1.83 -12.23
C TRP A 482 -20.60 -1.51 -10.76
N LYS A 483 -20.52 -2.56 -9.95
CA LYS A 483 -20.07 -2.51 -8.56
C LYS A 483 -18.65 -3.02 -8.46
N TYR A 484 -17.86 -2.41 -7.61
CA TYR A 484 -16.53 -2.89 -7.25
C TYR A 484 -16.50 -3.35 -5.81
N VAL A 485 -15.85 -4.49 -5.55
CA VAL A 485 -15.72 -5.07 -4.21
C VAL A 485 -14.24 -5.22 -3.84
N LEU A 486 -13.97 -5.33 -2.53
CA LEU A 486 -12.61 -5.29 -1.97
C LEU A 486 -11.62 -6.25 -2.63
N HIS A 487 -12.08 -7.44 -3.01
CA HIS A 487 -11.21 -8.47 -3.58
C HIS A 487 -10.77 -8.15 -5.01
N GLY A 488 -11.34 -7.11 -5.62
CA GLY A 488 -10.96 -6.59 -6.93
C GLY A 488 -11.89 -7.03 -8.07
N THR A 489 -13.04 -7.62 -7.75
CA THR A 489 -14.00 -8.06 -8.75
C THR A 489 -14.94 -6.94 -9.16
N VAL A 490 -15.21 -6.83 -10.46
CA VAL A 490 -16.13 -5.86 -11.06
C VAL A 490 -17.42 -6.59 -11.44
N ILE A 491 -18.53 -6.23 -10.82
CA ILE A 491 -19.80 -6.95 -10.88
C ILE A 491 -20.85 -6.10 -11.61
N ASN A 492 -21.46 -6.63 -12.66
CA ASN A 492 -22.58 -5.96 -13.31
C ASN A 492 -23.82 -5.94 -12.40
N VAL A 493 -24.48 -4.80 -12.30
CA VAL A 493 -25.63 -4.63 -11.40
C VAL A 493 -26.87 -5.39 -11.88
N ASN A 494 -27.06 -5.55 -13.19
CA ASN A 494 -28.22 -6.23 -13.75
C ASN A 494 -28.14 -7.75 -13.61
N SER A 495 -27.01 -8.34 -14.00
CA SER A 495 -26.85 -9.80 -14.04
C SER A 495 -26.28 -10.38 -12.75
N GLU A 496 -25.68 -9.56 -11.88
CA GLU A 496 -24.90 -9.98 -10.70
C GLU A 496 -23.72 -10.90 -11.07
N ARG A 497 -23.21 -10.73 -12.29
CA ARG A 497 -22.09 -11.48 -12.87
C ARG A 497 -20.84 -10.61 -12.96
N CYS A 498 -19.70 -11.26 -13.12
CA CYS A 498 -18.40 -10.66 -12.97
C CYS A 498 -17.70 -10.46 -14.30
N LEU A 499 -17.00 -9.34 -14.41
CA LEU A 499 -16.06 -9.07 -15.49
C LEU A 499 -14.96 -10.14 -15.48
N THR A 500 -14.75 -10.81 -16.60
CA THR A 500 -13.74 -11.88 -16.76
C THR A 500 -12.87 -11.60 -17.98
N GLY A 501 -11.58 -11.35 -17.74
CA GLY A 501 -10.55 -11.12 -18.76
C GLY A 501 -9.15 -11.17 -18.15
N GLY A 502 -8.38 -12.21 -18.50
CA GLY A 502 -7.01 -12.41 -17.98
C GLY A 502 -5.95 -12.58 -19.07
N MET A 503 -6.33 -12.55 -20.35
CA MET A 503 -5.42 -12.69 -21.50
C MET A 503 -5.80 -11.67 -22.57
N ALA A 504 -4.91 -11.43 -23.52
CA ALA A 504 -5.20 -10.52 -24.62
C ALA A 504 -6.38 -11.05 -25.45
N GLY A 505 -7.44 -10.23 -25.61
CA GLY A 505 -8.63 -10.62 -26.35
C GLY A 505 -9.95 -10.29 -25.65
N PRO A 506 -11.04 -10.98 -26.03
CA PRO A 506 -12.39 -10.69 -25.55
C PRO A 506 -12.53 -10.84 -24.03
N VAL A 507 -13.12 -9.83 -23.41
CA VAL A 507 -13.59 -9.87 -22.02
C VAL A 507 -15.06 -10.24 -22.02
N ARG A 508 -15.48 -11.06 -21.06
CA ARG A 508 -16.87 -11.56 -20.93
C ARG A 508 -17.43 -11.23 -19.56
N VAL A 509 -18.74 -11.41 -19.41
CA VAL A 509 -19.42 -11.32 -18.13
C VAL A 509 -19.86 -12.71 -17.67
N GLU A 510 -19.12 -13.28 -16.74
CA GLU A 510 -19.29 -14.68 -16.32
C GLU A 510 -19.76 -14.81 -14.87
N ALA A 511 -20.10 -16.03 -14.46
CA ALA A 511 -20.46 -16.26 -13.07
C ALA A 511 -19.28 -15.83 -12.20
N CYS A 512 -19.57 -15.13 -11.11
CA CYS A 512 -18.53 -14.71 -10.18
C CYS A 512 -17.86 -15.95 -9.56
N GLY A 513 -16.56 -16.05 -9.80
CA GLY A 513 -15.68 -17.10 -9.33
C GLY A 513 -15.14 -16.82 -7.93
N GLY A 514 -14.13 -17.60 -7.55
CA GLY A 514 -13.59 -17.65 -6.18
C GLY A 514 -12.53 -16.60 -5.86
N ARG A 515 -12.45 -15.50 -6.64
CA ARG A 515 -11.27 -14.62 -6.81
C ARG A 515 -10.28 -15.17 -7.85
N ASP A 516 -10.81 -15.67 -8.95
CA ASP A 516 -9.99 -16.24 -10.02
C ASP A 516 -9.15 -15.12 -10.67
N ASN A 517 -7.92 -15.43 -11.10
CA ASN A 517 -7.00 -14.45 -11.69
C ASN A 517 -7.64 -13.59 -12.80
N GLU A 518 -8.50 -14.18 -13.60
CA GLU A 518 -9.16 -13.53 -14.75
C GLU A 518 -10.25 -12.54 -14.32
N GLN A 519 -10.69 -12.57 -13.06
CA GLN A 519 -11.80 -11.76 -12.53
C GLN A 519 -11.37 -10.70 -11.51
N VAL A 520 -10.06 -10.51 -11.32
CA VAL A 520 -9.52 -9.51 -10.41
C VAL A 520 -8.87 -8.37 -11.19
N PHE A 521 -9.43 -7.18 -11.02
CA PHE A 521 -9.03 -5.95 -11.69
C PHE A 521 -8.66 -4.86 -10.68
N ALA A 522 -7.63 -4.09 -11.01
CA ALA A 522 -7.36 -2.81 -10.38
C ALA A 522 -8.21 -1.73 -11.05
N LEU A 523 -8.73 -0.79 -10.24
CA LEU A 523 -9.60 0.29 -10.67
C LEU A 523 -9.00 1.65 -10.31
N PRO A 524 -9.51 2.75 -10.90
CA PRO A 524 -9.06 4.11 -10.59
C PRO A 524 -9.07 4.45 -9.10
N ALA A 525 -8.11 5.26 -8.66
CA ALA A 525 -8.10 5.80 -7.29
C ALA A 525 -9.37 6.61 -7.01
N GLY A 526 -9.98 6.37 -5.85
CA GLY A 526 -11.19 7.04 -5.38
C GLY A 526 -12.50 6.33 -5.76
N VAL A 527 -12.45 5.19 -6.45
CA VAL A 527 -13.65 4.35 -6.66
C VAL A 527 -14.12 3.77 -5.32
N ALA A 528 -15.42 3.87 -5.05
CA ALA A 528 -16.01 3.28 -3.86
C ALA A 528 -15.96 1.75 -3.93
N VAL A 529 -15.44 1.14 -2.87
CA VAL A 529 -15.36 -0.32 -2.69
C VAL A 529 -16.53 -0.74 -1.80
N ASN A 530 -17.43 -1.58 -2.32
CA ASN A 530 -18.61 -2.07 -1.61
C ASN A 530 -18.35 -3.29 -0.74
#